data_AF-A0A542E8U7-F1
#
_entry.id   AF-A0A542E8U7-F1
#
_cell.length_a   1.000
_cell.length_b   1.000
_cell.length_c   1.000
_cell.angle_alpha   90.00
_cell.angle_beta   90.00
_cell.angle_gamma   90.00
#
_symmetry.space_group_name_H-M   'P 1'
#
loop_
_entity.id
_entity.type
_entity.pdbx_description
1 polymer ?
#
loop_
_entity_poly.entity_id
_entity_poly.type
_entity_poly.pdbx_seq_one_letter_code
_entity_poly.pdbx_strand_id
1 'polypeptide(L)'
;MSATVESPIVPGPVQGPTREEPLIEALLLDDYRSLVHLAYLILPPAISRARRVAAAHAVVQQALPPGLPLPAELVLPSSLVVPADVRVPATRLREFMRRRVVEEATRQAERRSVLARLGSVLAPADALGFDPCSTRPDRTAIARRRNRGRRVAIAATLVVATTILTALLTF
;
A
#
# COMPACT_ATOMS: atom_id res chain seq x y z
N MET A 1 -66.76 -22.10 7.78
CA MET A 1 -65.35 -22.53 7.62
C MET A 1 -64.63 -21.42 6.87
N SER A 2 -64.12 -20.42 7.60
CA SER A 2 -63.51 -19.23 7.02
C SER A 2 -62.01 -19.43 6.92
N ALA A 3 -61.47 -19.43 5.70
CA ALA A 3 -60.06 -19.57 5.43
C ALA A 3 -59.34 -18.24 5.71
N THR A 4 -58.42 -18.26 6.66
CA THR A 4 -57.43 -17.21 6.92
C THR A 4 -56.45 -17.16 5.75
N VAL A 5 -56.54 -16.10 4.93
CA VAL A 5 -55.53 -15.81 3.91
C VAL A 5 -54.36 -15.12 4.59
N GLU A 6 -53.32 -15.89 4.88
CA GLU A 6 -52.04 -15.39 5.37
C GLU A 6 -51.35 -14.65 4.21
N SER A 7 -51.26 -13.31 4.33
CA SER A 7 -50.58 -12.48 3.34
C SER A 7 -49.08 -12.76 3.38
N PRO A 8 -48.40 -13.03 2.26
CA PRO A 8 -46.98 -13.31 2.26
C PRO A 8 -46.23 -12.04 2.71
N ILE A 9 -45.31 -12.21 3.65
CA ILE A 9 -44.32 -11.20 4.01
C ILE A 9 -43.50 -10.93 2.75
N VAL A 10 -43.90 -9.92 1.98
CA VAL A 10 -43.06 -9.33 0.95
C VAL A 10 -41.94 -8.63 1.72
N PRO A 11 -40.67 -9.05 1.57
CA PRO A 11 -39.57 -8.30 2.13
C PRO A 11 -39.65 -6.91 1.50
N GLY A 12 -39.84 -5.88 2.32
CA GLY A 12 -39.74 -4.51 1.86
C GLY A 12 -38.39 -4.33 1.13
N PRO A 13 -38.31 -3.39 0.18
CA PRO A 13 -37.07 -3.15 -0.54
C PRO A 13 -35.96 -2.99 0.50
N VAL A 14 -34.96 -3.88 0.44
CA VAL A 14 -33.71 -3.69 1.18
C VAL A 14 -33.28 -2.29 0.81
N GLN A 15 -33.35 -1.35 1.76
CA GLN A 15 -32.88 0.00 1.54
C GLN A 15 -31.39 -0.14 1.21
N GLY A 16 -31.10 -0.12 -0.09
CA GLY A 16 -29.74 -0.14 -0.59
C GLY A 16 -28.98 1.04 0.00
N PRO A 17 -27.65 0.91 0.10
CA PRO A 17 -26.79 1.84 0.81
C PRO A 17 -27.15 3.28 0.47
N THR A 18 -27.39 4.09 1.51
CA THR A 18 -27.52 5.53 1.37
C THR A 18 -26.38 6.04 0.48
N ARG A 19 -26.65 6.97 -0.45
CA ARG A 19 -25.68 7.45 -1.45
C ARG A 19 -24.33 7.90 -0.85
N GLU A 20 -24.29 8.16 0.45
CA GLU A 20 -23.15 8.59 1.24
C GLU A 20 -22.22 7.44 1.65
N GLU A 21 -22.75 6.24 1.92
CA GLU A 21 -21.96 5.07 2.29
C GLU A 21 -20.89 4.67 1.25
N PRO A 22 -21.20 4.55 -0.06
CA PRO A 22 -20.18 4.23 -1.07
C PRO A 22 -19.17 5.38 -1.25
N LEU A 23 -19.55 6.63 -0.96
CA LEU A 23 -18.62 7.77 -1.01
C LEU A 23 -17.65 7.75 0.17
N ILE A 24 -18.15 7.45 1.37
CA ILE A 24 -17.33 7.30 2.58
C ILE A 24 -16.36 6.12 2.41
N GLU A 25 -16.83 4.99 1.88
CA GLU A 25 -16.00 3.84 1.59
C GLU A 25 -14.88 4.19 0.59
N ALA A 26 -15.22 4.87 -0.51
CA ALA A 26 -14.23 5.31 -1.49
C ALA A 26 -13.16 6.23 -0.89
N LEU A 27 -13.56 7.19 -0.05
CA LEU A 27 -12.63 8.09 0.63
C LEU A 27 -11.70 7.35 1.60
N LEU A 28 -12.22 6.37 2.35
CA LEU A 28 -11.42 5.52 3.23
C LEU A 28 -10.42 4.66 2.46
N LEU A 29 -10.85 4.08 1.33
CA LEU A 29 -9.98 3.29 0.46
C LEU A 29 -8.88 4.15 -0.18
N ASP A 30 -9.20 5.37 -0.58
CA ASP A 30 -8.23 6.33 -1.14
C ASP A 30 -7.19 6.75 -0.09
N ASP A 31 -7.60 7.00 1.16
CA ASP A 31 -6.68 7.29 2.26
C ASP A 31 -5.77 6.08 2.55
N TYR A 32 -6.32 4.86 2.59
CA TYR A 32 -5.51 3.65 2.78
C TYR A 32 -4.48 3.47 1.65
N ARG A 33 -4.93 3.62 0.40
CA ARG A 33 -4.06 3.53 -0.78
C ARG A 33 -2.94 4.55 -0.73
N SER A 34 -3.23 5.79 -0.35
CA SER A 34 -2.25 6.86 -0.18
C SER A 34 -1.18 6.51 0.86
N LEU A 35 -1.60 5.95 2.01
CA LEU A 35 -0.68 5.52 3.07
C LEU A 35 0.21 4.34 2.65
N VAL A 36 -0.35 3.34 1.95
CA VAL A 36 0.43 2.21 1.42
C VAL A 36 1.43 2.69 0.38
N HIS A 37 1.02 3.60 -0.51
CA HIS A 37 1.92 4.21 -1.50
C HIS A 37 3.06 4.97 -0.82
N LEU A 38 2.77 5.75 0.22
CA LEU A 38 3.79 6.45 1.00
C LEU A 38 4.79 5.48 1.66
N ALA A 39 4.31 4.43 2.32
CA ALA A 39 5.15 3.39 2.91
C ALA A 39 6.01 2.68 1.85
N TYR A 40 5.43 2.39 0.68
CA TYR A 40 6.13 1.78 -0.43
C TYR A 40 7.33 2.61 -0.90
N LEU A 41 7.15 3.93 -1.03
CA LEU A 41 8.20 4.86 -1.43
C LEU A 41 9.35 4.94 -0.42
N ILE A 42 9.04 4.88 0.88
CA ILE A 42 10.04 4.94 1.96
C ILE A 42 10.83 3.63 2.06
N LEU A 43 10.18 2.49 1.85
CA LEU A 43 10.83 1.19 1.98
C LEU A 43 11.89 0.97 0.89
N PRO A 44 13.10 0.50 1.24
CA PRO A 44 14.17 0.24 0.29
C PRO A 44 13.79 -0.90 -0.68
N PRO A 45 14.27 -0.86 -1.95
CA PRO A 45 13.91 -1.86 -2.93
C PRO A 45 14.62 -3.19 -2.64
N ALA A 46 13.86 -4.16 -2.11
CA ALA A 46 14.26 -5.55 -2.05
C ALA A 46 14.03 -6.24 -3.42
N ILE A 47 14.79 -7.30 -3.71
CA ILE A 47 14.89 -8.01 -5.00
C ILE A 47 13.54 -8.40 -5.67
N SER A 48 12.41 -8.40 -4.95
CA SER A 48 11.08 -8.50 -5.58
C SER A 48 10.08 -7.43 -5.13
N ARG A 49 9.47 -6.79 -6.13
CA ARG A 49 8.35 -5.84 -5.99
C ARG A 49 7.22 -6.37 -5.12
N ALA A 50 6.83 -7.63 -5.30
CA ALA A 50 5.79 -8.27 -4.51
C ALA A 50 6.11 -8.28 -3.00
N ARG A 51 7.38 -8.52 -2.62
CA ARG A 51 7.81 -8.45 -1.22
C ARG A 51 7.79 -7.02 -0.68
N ARG A 52 8.09 -6.03 -1.52
CA ARG A 52 8.02 -4.61 -1.14
C ARG A 52 6.57 -4.13 -0.98
N VAL A 53 5.66 -4.56 -1.85
CA VAL A 53 4.22 -4.29 -1.72
C VAL A 53 3.67 -4.92 -0.44
N ALA A 54 3.94 -6.20 -0.20
CA ALA A 54 3.52 -6.88 1.03
C ALA A 54 4.08 -6.19 2.30
N ALA A 55 5.36 -5.78 2.26
CA ALA A 55 5.96 -5.03 3.36
C ALA A 55 5.29 -3.66 3.57
N ALA A 56 4.94 -2.95 2.49
CA ALA A 56 4.23 -1.67 2.60
C ALA A 56 2.85 -1.83 3.27
N HIS A 57 2.10 -2.89 2.91
CA HIS A 57 0.85 -3.22 3.58
C HIS A 57 1.06 -3.55 5.07
N ALA A 58 2.08 -4.36 5.38
CA ALA A 58 2.41 -4.70 6.75
C ALA A 58 2.79 -3.47 7.60
N VAL A 59 3.53 -2.51 7.04
CA VAL A 59 3.86 -1.23 7.69
C VAL A 59 2.58 -0.47 8.06
N VAL A 60 1.66 -0.31 7.12
CA VAL A 60 0.41 0.43 7.37
C VAL A 60 -0.44 -0.28 8.43
N GLN A 61 -0.57 -1.60 8.34
CA GLN A 61 -1.30 -2.42 9.32
C GLN A 61 -0.67 -2.36 10.72
N GLN A 62 0.65 -2.27 10.81
CA GLN A 62 1.37 -2.15 12.07
C GLN A 62 1.33 -0.73 12.66
N ALA A 63 1.37 0.29 11.79
CA ALA A 63 1.26 1.68 12.19
C ALA A 63 -0.15 2.05 12.69
N LEU A 64 -1.17 1.40 12.12
CA LEU A 64 -2.60 1.61 12.38
C LEU A 64 -3.29 0.33 12.88
N PRO A 65 -2.94 -0.16 14.08
CA PRO A 65 -3.59 -1.33 14.64
C PRO A 65 -5.06 -1.04 14.99
N PRO A 66 -5.93 -2.08 15.02
CA PRO A 66 -7.28 -1.93 15.53
C PRO A 66 -7.28 -1.37 16.95
N GLY A 67 -8.14 -0.39 17.24
CA GLY A 67 -8.22 0.22 18.57
C GLY A 67 -7.07 1.16 18.91
N LEU A 68 -6.32 1.64 17.91
CA LEU A 68 -5.28 2.66 18.11
C LEU A 68 -5.83 3.86 18.92
N PRO A 69 -5.28 4.15 20.11
CA PRO A 69 -5.72 5.31 20.88
C PRO A 69 -5.40 6.59 20.11
N LEU A 70 -6.44 7.37 19.84
CA LEU A 70 -6.32 8.67 19.21
C LEU A 70 -6.06 9.74 20.28
N PRO A 71 -5.15 10.70 20.04
CA PRO A 71 -5.01 11.90 20.86
C PRO A 71 -6.37 12.54 21.14
N ALA A 72 -6.58 13.01 22.38
CA ALA A 72 -7.86 13.59 22.80
C ALA A 72 -8.32 14.77 21.90
N GLU A 73 -7.38 15.51 21.32
CA GLU A 73 -7.63 16.60 20.36
C GLU A 73 -8.19 16.12 19.01
N LEU A 74 -8.05 14.83 18.70
CA LEU A 74 -8.56 14.18 17.48
C LEU A 74 -9.85 13.37 17.74
N VAL A 75 -10.24 13.22 19.01
CA VAL A 75 -11.48 12.53 19.40
C VAL A 75 -12.57 13.58 19.56
N LEU A 76 -13.61 13.51 18.73
CA LEU A 76 -14.80 14.34 18.93
C LEU A 76 -15.51 13.92 20.22
N PRO A 77 -15.88 14.86 21.11
CA PRO A 77 -16.70 14.50 22.26
C PRO A 77 -18.05 13.95 21.78
N SER A 78 -18.44 12.77 22.28
CA SER A 78 -19.72 12.11 21.96
C SER A 78 -20.98 12.86 22.47
N SER A 79 -20.85 14.13 22.85
CA SER A 79 -21.96 14.93 23.38
C SER A 79 -22.76 15.56 22.24
N LEU A 80 -24.08 15.43 22.33
CA LEU A 80 -25.11 15.59 21.29
C LEU A 80 -25.26 16.98 20.64
N VAL A 81 -24.32 17.90 20.81
CA VAL A 81 -24.27 19.14 20.01
C VAL A 81 -22.80 19.42 19.73
N VAL A 82 -22.31 18.89 18.61
CA VAL A 82 -21.03 19.30 18.04
C VAL A 82 -21.34 20.50 17.13
N PRO A 83 -20.88 21.73 17.48
CA PRO A 83 -20.92 22.86 16.56
C PRO A 83 -20.27 22.45 15.22
N ALA A 84 -20.77 22.90 14.08
CA ALA A 84 -20.24 22.50 12.76
C ALA A 84 -18.73 22.78 12.61
N ASP A 85 -18.22 23.69 13.43
CA ASP A 85 -16.87 24.17 13.65
C ASP A 85 -15.97 23.28 14.55
N VAL A 86 -16.54 22.31 15.29
CA VAL A 86 -15.83 21.33 16.12
C VAL A 86 -15.89 19.93 15.48
N ARG A 87 -15.81 19.83 14.16
CA ARG A 87 -15.29 18.61 13.52
C ARG A 87 -13.78 18.70 13.53
N VAL A 88 -13.08 17.71 14.09
CA VAL A 88 -11.64 17.55 13.88
C VAL A 88 -11.43 17.62 12.38
N PRO A 89 -10.69 18.61 11.86
CA PRO A 89 -10.51 18.74 10.43
C PRO A 89 -9.98 17.40 9.94
N ALA A 90 -10.63 16.77 8.95
CA ALA A 90 -10.19 15.48 8.40
C ALA A 90 -8.69 15.50 8.00
N THR A 91 -8.17 16.70 7.74
CA THR A 91 -6.74 17.01 7.56
C THR A 91 -5.85 16.67 8.78
N ARG A 92 -6.27 16.93 10.02
CA ARG A 92 -5.47 16.64 11.24
C ARG A 92 -5.36 15.14 11.51
N LEU A 93 -6.47 14.40 11.41
CA LEU A 93 -6.47 12.94 11.56
C LEU A 93 -5.62 12.28 10.46
N ARG A 94 -5.77 12.72 9.21
CA ARG A 94 -4.96 12.23 8.09
C ARG A 94 -3.47 12.46 8.31
N GLU A 95 -3.08 13.65 8.79
CA GLU A 95 -1.68 13.96 9.07
C GLU A 95 -1.12 13.10 10.22
N PHE A 96 -1.92 12.84 11.26
CA PHE A 96 -1.55 11.92 12.33
C PHE A 96 -1.28 10.50 11.81
N MET A 97 -2.19 9.95 11.00
CA MET A 97 -2.00 8.63 10.37
C MET A 97 -0.77 8.60 9.48
N ARG A 98 -0.56 9.66 8.70
CA ARG A 98 0.60 9.81 7.79
C ARG A 98 1.92 9.78 8.56
N ARG A 99 2.04 10.56 9.65
CA ARG A 99 3.24 10.59 10.49
C ARG A 99 3.56 9.22 11.09
N ARG A 100 2.56 8.54 11.64
CA ARG A 100 2.70 7.17 12.18
C ARG A 100 3.23 6.19 11.13
N VAL A 101 2.69 6.23 9.92
CA VAL A 101 3.15 5.38 8.82
C VAL A 101 4.57 5.72 8.40
N VAL A 102 4.93 7.01 8.32
CA VAL A 102 6.30 7.44 7.99
C VAL A 102 7.29 6.93 9.03
N GLU A 103 7.01 7.11 10.32
CA GLU A 103 7.86 6.65 11.42
C GLU A 103 8.03 5.13 11.45
N GLU A 104 6.96 4.38 11.19
CA GLU A 104 7.03 2.91 11.10
C GLU A 104 7.85 2.47 9.89
N ALA A 105 7.62 3.10 8.73
CA ALA A 105 8.32 2.79 7.50
C ALA A 105 9.83 3.06 7.61
N THR A 106 10.22 4.19 8.20
CA THR A 106 11.64 4.53 8.42
C THR A 106 12.29 3.54 9.40
N ARG A 107 11.63 3.22 10.51
CA ARG A 107 12.12 2.23 11.48
C ARG A 107 12.32 0.85 10.85
N GLN A 108 11.40 0.40 10.00
CA GLN A 108 11.56 -0.85 9.27
C GLN A 108 12.65 -0.78 8.19
N ALA A 109 12.83 0.36 7.54
CA ALA A 109 13.89 0.57 6.56
C ALA A 109 15.28 0.47 7.21
N GLU A 110 15.44 1.04 8.42
CA GLU A 110 16.69 0.99 9.18
C GLU A 110 17.07 -0.42 9.63
N ARG A 111 16.09 -1.23 10.03
CA ARG A 111 16.29 -2.63 10.49
C ARG A 111 16.73 -3.58 9.38
N ARG A 112 16.67 -3.18 8.11
CA ARG A 112 16.94 -4.05 6.96
C ARG A 112 18.44 -4.20 6.71
N SER A 113 18.89 -5.45 6.50
CA SER A 113 20.29 -5.83 6.40
C SER A 113 21.03 -5.20 5.21
N VAL A 114 22.37 -5.12 5.30
CA VAL A 114 23.25 -4.59 4.23
C VAL A 114 23.06 -5.35 2.91
N LEU A 115 22.74 -6.64 2.96
CA LEU A 115 22.39 -7.45 1.78
C LEU A 115 21.12 -6.95 1.08
N ALA A 116 20.13 -6.43 1.82
CA ALA A 116 18.97 -5.78 1.22
C ALA A 116 19.34 -4.44 0.56
N ARG A 117 20.34 -3.71 1.10
CA ARG A 117 20.88 -2.49 0.49
C ARG A 117 21.69 -2.78 -0.77
N LEU A 118 22.49 -3.85 -0.81
CA LEU A 118 23.14 -4.30 -2.05
C LEU A 118 22.10 -4.76 -3.08
N GLY A 119 21.05 -5.44 -2.60
CA GLY A 119 19.87 -5.74 -3.39
C GLY A 119 19.23 -4.50 -4.00
N SER A 120 19.22 -3.36 -3.29
CA SER A 120 18.68 -2.08 -3.79
C SER A 120 19.50 -1.42 -4.89
N VAL A 121 20.81 -1.70 -4.97
CA VAL A 121 21.66 -1.23 -6.07
C VAL A 121 21.32 -1.96 -7.37
N LEU A 122 20.94 -3.23 -7.28
CA LEU A 122 20.46 -4.02 -8.42
C LEU A 122 18.94 -3.97 -8.62
N ALA A 123 18.16 -3.63 -7.60
CA ALA A 123 16.72 -3.57 -7.64
C ALA A 123 16.28 -2.15 -8.06
N PRO A 124 15.70 -2.01 -9.28
CA PRO A 124 15.37 -0.69 -9.78
C PRO A 124 14.25 -0.04 -8.96
N ALA A 125 14.34 1.29 -8.81
CA ALA A 125 13.19 2.08 -8.35
C ALA A 125 12.03 1.92 -9.35
N ASP A 126 10.85 1.56 -8.83
CA ASP A 126 9.63 1.59 -9.63
C ASP A 126 9.36 3.02 -10.12
N ALA A 127 8.66 3.15 -11.25
CA ALA A 127 8.22 4.45 -11.73
C ALA A 127 7.29 5.10 -10.69
N LEU A 128 7.37 6.43 -10.54
CA LEU A 128 6.52 7.20 -9.62
C LEU A 128 5.01 6.99 -9.84
N GLY A 129 4.60 6.54 -11.03
CA GLY A 129 3.21 6.20 -11.35
C GLY A 129 2.77 4.79 -10.92
N PHE A 130 3.62 4.00 -10.26
CA PHE A 130 3.22 2.68 -9.77
C PHE A 130 2.30 2.80 -8.56
N ASP A 131 1.11 2.21 -8.65
CA ASP A 131 0.20 2.09 -7.52
C ASP A 131 0.19 0.68 -6.90
N PRO A 132 0.60 0.51 -5.63
CA PRO A 132 0.67 -0.79 -4.97
C PRO A 132 -0.69 -1.45 -4.75
N CYS A 133 -1.76 -0.67 -4.60
CA CYS A 133 -3.11 -1.19 -4.34
C CYS A 133 -3.90 -1.47 -5.63
N SER A 134 -3.33 -1.17 -6.80
CA SER A 134 -4.01 -1.39 -8.09
C SER A 134 -4.25 -2.88 -8.34
N THR A 135 -5.51 -3.23 -8.57
CA THR A 135 -5.92 -4.60 -8.94
C THR A 135 -5.64 -4.91 -10.41
N ARG A 136 -5.39 -3.89 -11.22
CA ARG A 136 -5.02 -4.04 -12.64
C ARG A 136 -3.50 -4.03 -12.79
N PRO A 137 -2.88 -5.17 -13.15
CA PRO A 137 -1.46 -5.19 -13.44
C PRO A 137 -1.18 -4.38 -14.72
N ASP A 138 -0.33 -3.36 -14.61
CA ASP A 138 0.18 -2.63 -15.78
C ASP A 138 1.04 -3.57 -16.65
N ARG A 139 0.48 -3.98 -17.79
CA ARG A 139 1.16 -4.86 -18.76
C ARG A 139 2.46 -4.23 -19.28
N THR A 140 2.53 -2.91 -19.40
CA THR A 140 3.74 -2.21 -19.89
C THR A 140 4.85 -2.22 -18.84
N ALA A 141 4.52 -2.23 -17.55
CA ALA A 141 5.49 -2.40 -16.47
C ALA A 141 6.11 -3.80 -16.49
N ILE A 142 5.30 -4.85 -16.75
CA ILE A 142 5.78 -6.23 -16.84
C ILE A 142 6.76 -6.38 -18.02
N ALA A 143 6.41 -5.87 -19.20
CA ALA A 143 7.26 -5.92 -20.39
C ALA A 143 8.60 -5.20 -20.18
N ARG A 144 8.56 -3.98 -19.62
CA ARG A 144 9.76 -3.20 -19.29
C ARG A 144 10.68 -3.95 -18.33
N ARG A 145 10.12 -4.59 -17.29
CA ARG A 145 10.88 -5.39 -16.33
C ARG A 145 11.55 -6.60 -17.00
N ARG A 146 10.83 -7.33 -17.86
CA ARG A 146 11.38 -8.50 -18.56
C ARG A 146 12.54 -8.12 -19.49
N ASN A 147 12.38 -7.04 -20.25
CA ASN A 147 13.46 -6.54 -21.12
C ASN A 147 14.69 -6.08 -20.33
N ARG A 148 14.50 -5.43 -19.18
CA ARG A 148 15.61 -5.01 -18.31
C ARG A 148 16.31 -6.21 -17.65
N GLY A 149 15.56 -7.18 -17.14
CA GLY A 149 16.13 -8.42 -16.60
C GLY A 149 16.96 -9.17 -17.63
N ARG A 150 16.49 -9.21 -18.89
CA ARG A 150 17.26 -9.76 -20.00
C ARG A 150 18.56 -9.00 -20.25
N ARG A 151 18.55 -7.66 -20.20
CA ARG A 151 19.78 -6.85 -20.36
C ARG A 151 20.79 -7.09 -19.23
N VAL A 152 20.34 -7.18 -17.98
CA VAL A 152 21.23 -7.47 -16.83
C VAL A 152 21.83 -8.86 -16.95
N ALA A 153 21.03 -9.87 -17.31
CA ALA A 153 21.53 -11.22 -17.53
C ALA A 153 22.58 -11.25 -18.63
N ILE A 154 22.31 -10.62 -19.79
CA ILE A 154 23.28 -10.52 -20.89
C ILE A 154 24.57 -9.84 -20.45
N ALA A 155 24.49 -8.71 -19.74
CA ALA A 155 25.66 -8.00 -19.24
C ALA A 155 26.49 -8.85 -18.27
N ALA A 156 25.83 -9.55 -17.33
CA ALA A 156 26.50 -10.45 -16.40
C ALA A 156 27.18 -11.61 -17.13
N THR A 157 26.50 -12.22 -18.11
CA THR A 157 27.08 -13.28 -18.94
C THR A 157 28.27 -12.78 -19.74
N LEU A 158 28.21 -11.58 -20.31
CA LEU A 158 29.34 -10.97 -21.02
C LEU A 158 30.53 -10.76 -20.09
N VAL A 159 30.31 -10.20 -18.90
CA VAL A 159 31.38 -10.03 -17.89
C VAL A 159 32.02 -11.37 -17.56
N VAL A 160 31.22 -12.39 -17.22
CA VAL A 160 31.73 -13.74 -16.90
C VAL A 160 32.50 -14.34 -18.08
N ALA A 161 31.95 -14.26 -19.30
CA ALA A 161 32.61 -14.76 -20.50
C ALA A 161 33.94 -14.04 -20.76
N THR A 162 33.98 -12.71 -20.66
CA THR A 162 35.21 -11.94 -20.81
C THR A 162 36.25 -12.30 -19.74
N THR A 163 35.84 -12.49 -18.48
CA THR A 163 36.77 -12.91 -17.42
C THR A 163 37.35 -14.29 -17.64
N ILE A 164 36.56 -15.24 -18.17
CA ILE A 164 37.04 -16.58 -18.51
C ILE A 164 38.01 -16.50 -19.69
N LEU A 165 37.67 -15.74 -20.73
CA LEU A 165 38.51 -15.58 -21.91
C LEU A 165 39.85 -14.93 -21.58
N THR A 166 39.88 -13.86 -20.77
CA THR A 166 41.13 -13.25 -20.34
C THR A 166 41.96 -14.20 -19.51
N ALA A 167 41.35 -14.95 -18.59
CA ALA A 167 42.07 -15.96 -17.80
C ALA A 167 42.74 -17.01 -18.69
N LEU A 168 42.04 -17.52 -19.70
CA LEU A 168 42.57 -18.50 -20.66
C LEU A 168 43.69 -17.95 -21.56
N LEU A 169 43.73 -16.65 -21.82
CA LEU A 169 44.77 -16.02 -22.65
C LEU A 169 46.02 -15.61 -21.84
N THR A 170 45.89 -15.48 -20.52
CA THR A 170 47.01 -15.18 -19.61
C THR A 170 47.73 -16.42 -19.08
N PHE A 171 47.16 -17.61 -19.26
CA PHE A 171 47.78 -18.91 -18.97
C PHE A 171 48.37 -19.52 -20.24
#